data_AF-A0A5C6CS11-F1
#
_entry.id   AF-A0A5C6CS11-F1
#
_cell.length_a   1.000
_cell.length_b   1.000
_cell.length_c   1.000
_cell.angle_alpha   90.00
_cell.angle_beta   90.00
_cell.angle_gamma   90.00
#
_symmetry.space_group_name_H-M   'P 1'
#
loop_
_entity.id
_entity.type
_entity.pdbx_description
1 polymer ?
#
loop_
_entity_poly.entity_id
_entity_poly.type
_entity_poly.pdbx_seq_one_letter_code
_entity_poly.pdbx_strand_id
1 'polypeptide(L)'
;MTLSITVNDLSKHYKLGLTHAGSIRELTNGMVRRVFHRSPPDKSTVLDESRVEDGHFWALKDVSFDVGQGEAVGIIGKNGAGKSTLLKILSQITRPTTGRAVLHGRVASLLEVGTGFHPELTGRENVYLNGTILGMRKREINRQLDSIVDFAGVEKFLDTPVKRYSSGMTVRLGFAVAAHLDPEILIVDEVLAVGDAEFQKRCIKKMQNVAESGKTVLFVSHNMAAIRNLCSHSILLQNGRLVANGATEYVLGQYLSQGSQQQEIHWRAKDSDCAGADAAVLEMRIGTKNERRSEYFSGESIPLAFRVKISAESNQVDFGVELRDMHGSVLFRSYLNDAAPFPVSIGTHVYETEIPANLLNAGSYRVSPLVYVRRRVASAEEMPTLHFQVSLQYPNRERWQRSRMGTIAPVLTWNQSSDSSQDSFKYEQV
;
A
#
# COMPACT_ATOMS: atom_id res chain seq x y z
N MET A 1 -3.79 23.78 -19.92
CA MET A 1 -3.18 22.44 -19.85
C MET A 1 -3.87 21.58 -20.88
N THR A 2 -3.12 20.83 -21.69
CA THR A 2 -3.69 19.88 -22.64
C THR A 2 -4.01 18.58 -21.89
N LEU A 3 -5.22 18.06 -22.04
CA LEU A 3 -5.64 16.81 -21.40
C LEU A 3 -5.24 15.62 -22.26
N SER A 4 -4.72 14.57 -21.62
CA SER A 4 -4.40 13.29 -22.27
C SER A 4 -5.48 12.23 -22.00
N ILE A 5 -6.16 12.32 -20.86
CA ILE A 5 -7.25 11.41 -20.47
C ILE A 5 -8.39 12.25 -19.87
N THR A 6 -9.61 12.01 -20.35
CA THR A 6 -10.84 12.58 -19.79
C THR A 6 -11.86 11.47 -19.59
N VAL A 7 -12.26 11.26 -18.34
CA VAL A 7 -13.25 10.27 -17.94
C VAL A 7 -14.50 10.99 -17.45
N ASN A 8 -15.66 10.66 -18.03
CA ASN A 8 -16.95 11.28 -17.69
C ASN A 8 -17.99 10.21 -17.36
N ASP A 9 -18.51 10.27 -16.13
CA ASP A 9 -19.61 9.50 -15.56
C ASP A 9 -19.48 7.99 -15.83
N LEU A 10 -18.24 7.50 -15.74
CA LEU A 10 -17.88 6.16 -16.15
C LEU A 10 -18.42 5.14 -15.15
N SER A 11 -19.27 4.25 -15.62
CA SER A 11 -19.80 3.15 -14.81
C SER A 11 -19.65 1.81 -15.49
N LYS A 12 -19.48 0.77 -14.68
CA LYS A 12 -19.39 -0.61 -15.13
C LYS A 12 -20.03 -1.54 -14.12
N HIS A 13 -21.01 -2.31 -14.58
CA HIS A 13 -21.55 -3.43 -13.82
C HIS A 13 -21.22 -4.77 -14.46
N TYR A 14 -21.28 -5.82 -13.66
CA TYR A 14 -21.20 -7.21 -14.08
C TYR A 14 -22.44 -7.95 -13.59
N LYS A 15 -23.04 -8.79 -14.43
CA LYS A 15 -24.16 -9.63 -14.01
C LYS A 15 -23.63 -10.86 -13.27
N LEU A 16 -24.06 -11.06 -12.03
CA LEU A 16 -23.70 -12.23 -11.24
C LEU A 16 -24.47 -13.46 -11.76
N GLY A 17 -23.77 -14.59 -11.94
CA GLY A 17 -24.41 -15.88 -12.25
C GLY A 17 -24.53 -16.29 -13.72
N LEU A 18 -23.88 -15.61 -14.68
CA LEU A 18 -23.85 -16.05 -16.08
C LEU A 18 -22.41 -16.04 -16.65
N THR A 19 -21.64 -17.09 -16.35
CA THR A 19 -20.47 -17.45 -17.16
C THR A 19 -20.95 -18.33 -18.31
N HIS A 20 -21.00 -17.75 -19.51
CA HIS A 20 -21.18 -18.37 -20.84
C HIS A 20 -22.30 -19.41 -21.01
N ALA A 21 -23.29 -19.04 -21.82
CA ALA A 21 -24.25 -19.95 -22.42
C ALA A 21 -23.53 -21.07 -23.18
N GLY A 22 -23.93 -22.33 -22.92
CA GLY A 22 -23.50 -23.48 -23.72
C GLY A 22 -23.43 -24.81 -22.99
N SER A 23 -24.40 -25.17 -22.15
CA SER A 23 -24.53 -26.54 -21.66
C SER A 23 -25.97 -27.01 -21.77
N ILE A 24 -26.22 -27.90 -22.74
CA ILE A 24 -27.50 -28.57 -23.01
C ILE A 24 -28.06 -29.32 -21.76
N ARG A 25 -27.27 -29.44 -20.68
CA ARG A 25 -27.70 -29.99 -19.39
C ARG A 25 -28.66 -29.10 -18.60
N GLU A 26 -28.83 -27.81 -18.93
CA GLU A 26 -29.74 -26.95 -18.17
C GLU A 26 -31.20 -27.00 -18.61
N LEU A 27 -31.52 -27.56 -19.79
CA LEU A 27 -32.92 -27.73 -20.20
C LEU A 27 -33.63 -28.87 -19.44
N THR A 28 -32.92 -29.80 -18.83
CA THR A 28 -33.51 -30.91 -18.06
C THR A 28 -33.61 -30.64 -16.56
N ASN A 29 -32.86 -29.67 -16.02
CA ASN A 29 -32.85 -29.35 -14.59
C ASN A 29 -33.96 -28.38 -14.14
N GLY A 30 -34.69 -27.78 -15.09
CA GLY A 30 -35.81 -26.88 -14.83
C GLY A 30 -37.00 -27.53 -14.11
N MET A 31 -37.10 -28.86 -14.09
CA MET A 31 -38.15 -29.59 -13.36
C MET A 31 -37.73 -30.05 -11.95
N VAL A 32 -36.44 -30.20 -11.67
CA VAL A 32 -35.98 -30.90 -10.44
C VAL A 32 -35.71 -29.94 -9.27
N ARG A 33 -35.46 -28.65 -9.54
CA ARG A 33 -35.13 -27.66 -8.50
C ARG A 33 -36.31 -27.17 -7.65
N ARG A 34 -37.54 -27.57 -7.95
CA ARG A 34 -38.72 -27.17 -7.16
C ARG A 34 -38.95 -28.06 -5.92
N VAL A 35 -38.16 -29.12 -5.71
CA VAL A 35 -38.46 -30.14 -4.68
C VAL A 35 -37.41 -30.30 -3.58
N PHE A 36 -36.17 -29.81 -3.71
CA PHE A 36 -35.16 -30.00 -2.65
C PHE A 36 -34.47 -28.71 -2.21
N HIS A 37 -34.85 -28.23 -1.03
CA HIS A 37 -34.09 -27.25 -0.24
C HIS A 37 -32.77 -27.88 0.23
N ARG A 38 -31.64 -27.42 -0.34
CA ARG A 38 -30.31 -27.56 0.26
C ARG A 38 -29.47 -26.33 -0.07
N SER A 39 -28.95 -25.70 0.97
CA SER A 39 -28.07 -24.52 0.93
C SER A 39 -26.82 -24.76 0.06
N PRO A 40 -26.33 -23.75 -0.69
CA PRO A 40 -25.09 -23.88 -1.42
C PRO A 40 -23.87 -23.65 -0.49
N PRO A 41 -22.70 -24.24 -0.84
CA PRO A 41 -21.50 -24.17 -0.02
C PRO A 41 -20.74 -22.85 -0.21
N ASP A 42 -20.01 -22.52 0.85
CA ASP A 42 -19.20 -21.34 1.08
C ASP A 42 -18.08 -21.14 0.03
N LYS A 43 -18.06 -19.96 -0.61
CA LYS A 43 -16.92 -19.45 -1.37
C LYS A 43 -16.64 -18.02 -0.93
N SER A 44 -15.69 -17.91 -0.01
CA SER A 44 -15.11 -16.70 0.54
C SER A 44 -14.33 -15.89 -0.51
N THR A 45 -15.06 -15.17 -1.36
CA THR A 45 -14.66 -13.83 -1.77
C THR A 45 -15.70 -12.92 -1.18
N VAL A 46 -15.33 -12.14 -0.16
CA VAL A 46 -16.22 -11.17 0.50
C VAL A 46 -16.61 -10.11 -0.54
N LEU A 47 -17.64 -10.41 -1.33
CA LEU A 47 -18.31 -9.43 -2.16
C LEU A 47 -19.16 -8.59 -1.22
N ASP A 48 -18.95 -7.28 -1.25
CA ASP A 48 -19.76 -6.34 -0.51
C ASP A 48 -21.21 -6.41 -1.04
N GLU A 49 -22.11 -7.06 -0.29
CA GLU A 49 -23.50 -7.32 -0.68
C GLU A 49 -24.27 -6.03 -0.98
N SER A 50 -23.84 -4.89 -0.43
CA SER A 50 -24.41 -3.57 -0.69
C SER A 50 -24.26 -3.10 -2.15
N ARG A 51 -23.42 -3.77 -2.96
CA ARG A 51 -23.14 -3.43 -4.36
C ARG A 51 -23.92 -4.27 -5.37
N VAL A 52 -24.79 -5.17 -4.88
CA VAL A 52 -25.61 -6.06 -5.70
C VAL A 52 -27.02 -5.50 -5.79
N GLU A 53 -27.32 -4.83 -6.90
CA GLU A 53 -28.68 -4.38 -7.24
C GLU A 53 -29.20 -5.31 -8.35
N ASP A 54 -30.34 -5.99 -8.14
CA ASP A 54 -30.99 -6.86 -9.15
C ASP A 54 -30.09 -7.93 -9.80
N GLY A 55 -29.11 -8.46 -9.05
CA GLY A 55 -28.13 -9.44 -9.56
C GLY A 55 -27.01 -8.82 -10.42
N HIS A 56 -26.90 -7.49 -10.44
CA HIS A 56 -25.81 -6.74 -11.06
C HIS A 56 -24.87 -6.19 -9.97
N PHE A 57 -23.58 -6.52 -10.08
CA PHE A 57 -22.51 -5.98 -9.25
C PHE A 57 -21.90 -4.75 -9.92
N TRP A 58 -22.03 -3.58 -9.30
CA TRP A 58 -21.42 -2.34 -9.79
C TRP A 58 -19.94 -2.27 -9.42
N ALA A 59 -19.05 -2.58 -10.37
CA ALA A 59 -17.61 -2.48 -10.21
C ALA A 59 -17.09 -1.03 -10.23
N LEU A 60 -17.71 -0.18 -11.06
CA LEU A 60 -17.54 1.28 -11.08
C LEU A 60 -18.90 1.97 -11.20
N LYS A 61 -19.07 3.11 -10.55
CA LYS A 61 -20.31 3.91 -10.60
C LYS A 61 -19.95 5.40 -10.57
N ASP A 62 -20.34 6.11 -11.62
CA ASP A 62 -20.27 7.57 -11.78
C ASP A 62 -18.87 8.16 -11.52
N VAL A 63 -17.83 7.56 -12.13
CA VAL A 63 -16.44 8.02 -11.99
C VAL A 63 -16.10 9.08 -13.04
N SER A 64 -15.66 10.25 -12.60
CA SER A 64 -15.27 11.38 -13.47
C SER A 64 -13.94 12.01 -13.02
N PHE A 65 -12.97 12.13 -13.92
CA PHE A 65 -11.69 12.80 -13.67
C PHE A 65 -10.95 13.10 -14.98
N ASP A 66 -10.00 14.04 -14.90
CA ASP A 66 -9.11 14.42 -16.00
C ASP A 66 -7.64 14.18 -15.61
N VAL A 67 -6.82 13.91 -16.62
CA VAL A 67 -5.36 13.79 -16.49
C VAL A 67 -4.69 14.63 -17.56
N GLY A 68 -3.74 15.46 -17.14
CA GLY A 68 -2.93 16.29 -18.02
C GLY A 68 -1.88 15.49 -18.79
N GLN A 69 -1.48 16.01 -19.95
CA GLN A 69 -0.35 15.46 -20.68
C GLN A 69 0.94 15.58 -19.86
N GLY A 70 1.70 14.49 -19.76
CA GLY A 70 2.95 14.44 -18.99
C GLY A 70 2.76 14.28 -17.49
N GLU A 71 1.52 14.09 -17.03
CA GLU A 71 1.21 13.88 -15.64
C GLU A 71 1.38 12.41 -15.24
N ALA A 72 2.01 12.18 -14.08
CA ALA A 72 2.05 10.88 -13.42
C ALA A 72 1.00 10.85 -12.30
N VAL A 73 -0.05 10.05 -12.50
CA VAL A 73 -1.20 9.95 -11.59
C VAL A 73 -1.24 8.58 -10.93
N GLY A 74 -1.28 8.57 -9.59
CA GLY A 74 -1.48 7.36 -8.79
C GLY A 74 -2.95 7.00 -8.63
N ILE A 75 -3.35 5.75 -8.86
CA ILE A 75 -4.69 5.25 -8.56
C ILE A 75 -4.60 4.33 -7.34
N ILE A 76 -5.14 4.80 -6.23
CA ILE A 76 -5.10 4.12 -4.93
C ILE A 76 -6.49 3.65 -4.50
N GLY A 77 -6.53 2.67 -3.59
CA GLY A 77 -7.77 2.13 -3.05
C GLY A 77 -7.61 0.68 -2.58
N LYS A 78 -8.52 0.20 -1.74
CA LYS A 78 -8.52 -1.18 -1.23
C LYS A 78 -8.71 -2.22 -2.35
N ASN A 79 -8.49 -3.49 -2.05
CA ASN A 79 -8.88 -4.58 -2.95
C ASN A 79 -10.40 -4.54 -3.17
N GLY A 80 -10.85 -4.78 -4.41
CA GLY A 80 -12.25 -4.64 -4.78
C GLY A 80 -12.76 -3.21 -4.99
N ALA A 81 -11.91 -2.18 -4.84
CA ALA A 81 -12.31 -0.77 -5.03
C ALA A 81 -12.67 -0.38 -6.48
N GLY A 82 -12.36 -1.22 -7.48
CA GLY A 82 -12.65 -0.96 -8.89
C GLY A 82 -11.43 -0.59 -9.74
N LYS A 83 -10.22 -0.52 -9.17
CA LYS A 83 -8.96 -0.15 -9.86
C LYS A 83 -8.73 -0.95 -11.14
N SER A 84 -8.72 -2.29 -11.05
CA SER A 84 -8.50 -3.16 -12.21
C SER A 84 -9.60 -3.05 -13.26
N THR A 85 -10.84 -2.75 -12.86
CA THR A 85 -11.94 -2.49 -13.81
C THR A 85 -11.73 -1.17 -14.53
N LEU A 86 -11.32 -0.11 -13.82
CA LEU A 86 -10.99 1.17 -14.44
C LEU A 86 -9.85 1.00 -15.45
N LEU A 87 -8.77 0.32 -15.04
CA LEU A 87 -7.66 0.07 -15.94
C LEU A 87 -8.05 -0.72 -17.18
N LYS A 88 -8.87 -1.77 -17.05
CA LYS A 88 -9.40 -2.54 -18.20
C LYS A 88 -10.21 -1.70 -19.17
N ILE A 89 -10.89 -0.66 -18.69
CA ILE A 89 -11.62 0.27 -19.56
C ILE A 89 -10.65 1.23 -20.25
N LEU A 90 -9.71 1.80 -19.51
CA LEU A 90 -8.70 2.72 -20.05
C LEU A 90 -7.73 2.03 -21.02
N SER A 91 -7.45 0.74 -20.83
CA SER A 91 -6.68 -0.09 -21.76
C SER A 91 -7.53 -0.65 -22.91
N GLN A 92 -8.81 -0.28 -23.00
CA GLN A 92 -9.75 -0.71 -24.04
C GLN A 92 -10.03 -2.23 -24.10
N ILE A 93 -9.68 -2.98 -23.05
CA ILE A 93 -9.97 -4.41 -22.92
C ILE A 93 -11.48 -4.64 -22.72
N THR A 94 -12.16 -3.73 -22.03
CA THR A 94 -13.60 -3.84 -21.75
C THR A 94 -14.29 -2.50 -21.91
N ARG A 95 -15.46 -2.49 -22.55
CA ARG A 95 -16.28 -1.28 -22.69
C ARG A 95 -16.99 -0.91 -21.38
N PRO A 96 -17.16 0.38 -21.07
CA PRO A 96 -18.02 0.80 -19.96
C PRO A 96 -19.48 0.41 -20.22
N THR A 97 -20.29 0.35 -19.16
CA THR A 97 -21.74 0.19 -19.30
C THR A 97 -22.38 1.54 -19.65
N THR A 98 -21.99 2.60 -18.95
CA THR A 98 -22.42 3.98 -19.19
C THR A 98 -21.23 4.94 -19.01
N GLY A 99 -21.38 6.17 -19.49
CA GLY A 99 -20.30 7.15 -19.52
C GLY A 99 -19.28 6.89 -20.63
N ARG A 100 -18.17 7.63 -20.61
CA ARG A 100 -17.11 7.51 -21.62
C ARG A 100 -15.74 7.88 -21.05
N ALA A 101 -14.70 7.27 -21.62
CA ALA A 101 -13.32 7.69 -21.44
C ALA A 101 -12.75 8.10 -22.81
N VAL A 102 -12.15 9.29 -22.89
CA VAL A 102 -11.49 9.83 -24.07
C VAL A 102 -9.98 9.84 -23.80
N LEU A 103 -9.22 9.28 -24.72
CA LEU A 103 -7.77 9.07 -24.59
C LEU A 103 -7.08 9.69 -25.81
N HIS A 104 -6.16 10.62 -25.57
CA HIS A 104 -5.43 11.34 -26.61
C HIS A 104 -4.02 10.78 -26.77
N GLY A 105 -3.88 9.71 -27.55
CA GLY A 105 -2.61 9.06 -27.87
C GLY A 105 -2.70 7.54 -27.87
N ARG A 106 -1.58 6.86 -28.17
CA ARG A 106 -1.48 5.41 -28.03
C ARG A 106 -1.37 5.07 -26.54
N VAL A 107 -2.21 4.13 -26.12
CA VAL A 107 -2.21 3.60 -24.75
C VAL A 107 -1.46 2.29 -24.77
N ALA A 108 -0.49 2.15 -23.87
CA ALA A 108 0.10 0.86 -23.55
C ALA A 108 -0.20 0.51 -22.09
N SER A 109 -0.38 -0.78 -21.82
CA SER A 109 -0.64 -1.26 -20.47
C SER A 109 0.29 -2.42 -20.11
N LEU A 110 0.90 -2.32 -18.93
CA LEU A 110 1.72 -3.38 -18.33
C LEU A 110 0.88 -4.44 -17.59
N LEU A 111 -0.44 -4.44 -17.77
CA LEU A 111 -1.35 -5.43 -17.16
C LEU A 111 -1.08 -6.87 -17.63
N GLU A 112 -0.50 -7.03 -18.81
CA GLU A 112 -0.42 -8.31 -19.51
C GLU A 112 1.03 -8.66 -19.91
N VAL A 113 2.01 -8.20 -19.12
CA VAL A 113 3.43 -8.46 -19.36
C VAL A 113 3.70 -9.97 -19.46
N GLY A 114 4.24 -10.41 -20.60
CA GLY A 114 4.52 -11.81 -20.90
C GLY A 114 3.35 -12.60 -21.53
N THR A 115 2.16 -12.01 -21.64
CA THR A 115 1.08 -12.61 -22.44
C THR A 115 1.42 -12.52 -23.93
N GLY A 116 1.05 -13.56 -24.69
CA GLY A 116 1.33 -13.61 -26.13
C GLY A 116 2.73 -14.10 -26.51
N PHE A 117 3.56 -14.54 -25.56
CA PHE A 117 4.75 -15.33 -25.92
C PHE A 117 4.35 -16.71 -26.44
N HIS A 118 5.00 -17.10 -27.54
CA HIS A 118 4.83 -18.41 -28.16
C HIS A 118 5.99 -19.33 -27.75
N PRO A 119 5.71 -20.50 -27.14
CA PRO A 119 6.73 -21.36 -26.52
C PRO A 119 7.72 -21.94 -27.54
N GLU A 120 7.28 -22.16 -28.78
CA GLU A 120 8.13 -22.69 -29.86
C GLU A 120 9.00 -21.62 -30.54
N LEU A 121 8.69 -20.34 -30.35
CA LEU A 121 9.47 -19.25 -30.94
C LEU A 121 10.68 -18.93 -30.04
N THR A 122 11.76 -18.48 -30.67
CA THR A 122 12.95 -17.97 -29.98
C THR A 122 12.63 -16.72 -29.15
N GLY A 123 13.51 -16.35 -28.21
CA GLY A 123 13.41 -15.08 -27.50
C GLY A 123 13.32 -13.89 -28.46
N ARG A 124 14.12 -13.89 -29.53
CA ARG A 124 14.12 -12.84 -30.56
C ARG A 124 12.75 -12.71 -31.22
N GLU A 125 12.21 -13.81 -31.71
CA GLU A 125 10.91 -13.83 -32.38
C GLU A 125 9.79 -13.41 -31.42
N ASN A 126 9.89 -13.81 -30.15
CA ASN A 126 8.97 -13.37 -29.11
C ASN A 126 9.05 -11.88 -28.80
N VAL A 127 10.24 -11.26 -28.87
CA VAL A 127 10.37 -9.78 -28.78
C VAL A 127 9.60 -9.10 -29.93
N TYR A 128 9.71 -9.62 -31.15
CA TYR A 128 8.95 -9.08 -32.29
C TYR A 128 7.44 -9.29 -32.14
N LEU A 129 7.03 -10.50 -31.77
CA LEU A 129 5.62 -10.85 -31.59
C LEU A 129 4.97 -10.01 -30.49
N ASN A 130 5.57 -10.01 -29.29
CA ASN A 130 5.04 -9.30 -28.14
C ASN A 130 5.11 -7.78 -28.32
N GLY A 131 6.22 -7.26 -28.88
CA GLY A 131 6.32 -5.83 -29.22
C GLY A 131 5.21 -5.41 -30.19
N THR A 132 4.91 -6.23 -31.20
CA THR A 132 3.82 -5.94 -32.14
C THR A 132 2.45 -5.99 -31.47
N ILE A 133 2.19 -6.98 -30.62
CA ILE A 133 0.94 -7.10 -29.83
C ILE A 133 0.75 -5.86 -28.94
N LEU A 134 1.83 -5.35 -28.35
CA LEU A 134 1.83 -4.15 -27.50
C LEU A 134 1.82 -2.84 -28.30
N GLY A 135 1.74 -2.89 -29.64
CA GLY A 135 1.56 -1.72 -30.50
C GLY A 135 2.85 -1.08 -31.02
N MET A 136 4.00 -1.75 -30.90
CA MET A 136 5.25 -1.31 -31.52
C MET A 136 5.25 -1.60 -33.02
N ARG A 137 5.73 -0.63 -33.80
CA ARG A 137 6.06 -0.82 -35.20
C ARG A 137 7.37 -1.60 -35.29
N LYS A 138 7.51 -2.45 -36.31
CA LYS A 138 8.75 -3.22 -36.56
C LYS A 138 10.03 -2.39 -36.51
N ARG A 139 9.99 -1.14 -37.02
CA ARG A 139 11.14 -0.20 -36.96
C ARG A 139 11.50 0.22 -35.54
N GLU A 140 10.52 0.39 -34.66
CA GLU A 140 10.74 0.72 -33.25
C GLU A 140 11.40 -0.47 -32.55
N ILE A 141 10.92 -1.69 -32.80
CA ILE A 141 11.49 -2.93 -32.26
C ILE A 141 12.95 -3.10 -32.74
N ASN A 142 13.22 -2.96 -34.04
CA ASN A 142 14.58 -3.07 -34.59
C ASN A 142 15.56 -2.11 -33.90
N ARG A 143 15.14 -0.87 -33.64
CA ARG A 143 15.98 0.15 -33.01
C ARG A 143 16.27 -0.14 -31.53
N GLN A 144 15.37 -0.83 -30.86
CA GLN A 144 15.44 -1.08 -29.41
C GLN A 144 15.83 -2.52 -29.04
N LEU A 145 15.96 -3.42 -30.02
CA LEU A 145 16.17 -4.85 -29.79
C LEU A 145 17.34 -5.10 -28.83
N ASP A 146 18.51 -4.53 -29.10
CA ASP A 146 19.70 -4.75 -28.27
C ASP A 146 19.50 -4.21 -26.84
N SER A 147 18.84 -3.05 -26.68
CA SER A 147 18.51 -2.50 -25.36
C SER A 147 17.49 -3.33 -24.61
N ILE A 148 16.50 -3.92 -25.30
CA ILE A 148 15.52 -4.84 -24.72
C ILE A 148 16.24 -6.09 -24.20
N VAL A 149 17.14 -6.65 -25.01
CA VAL A 149 17.87 -7.87 -24.67
C VAL A 149 18.80 -7.63 -23.47
N ASP A 150 19.59 -6.54 -23.50
CA ASP A 150 20.46 -6.10 -22.39
C ASP A 150 19.67 -5.84 -21.09
N PHE A 151 18.47 -5.25 -21.23
CA PHE A 151 17.59 -5.03 -20.10
C PHE A 151 17.10 -6.33 -19.49
N ALA A 152 16.75 -7.32 -20.32
CA ALA A 152 16.30 -8.63 -19.87
C ALA A 152 17.43 -9.52 -19.32
N GLY A 153 18.68 -9.31 -19.76
CA GLY A 153 19.83 -10.15 -19.40
C GLY A 153 19.72 -11.57 -19.97
N VAL A 154 19.29 -11.69 -21.24
CA VAL A 154 19.05 -12.97 -21.93
C VAL A 154 19.84 -13.13 -23.24
N GLU A 155 20.90 -12.34 -23.44
CA GLU A 155 21.69 -12.25 -24.68
C GLU A 155 22.11 -13.63 -25.19
N LYS A 156 22.65 -14.46 -24.29
CA LYS A 156 23.14 -15.82 -24.62
C LYS A 156 22.03 -16.80 -25.02
N PHE A 157 20.79 -16.51 -24.64
CA PHE A 157 19.63 -17.38 -24.86
C PHE A 157 18.65 -16.80 -25.89
N LEU A 158 18.97 -15.66 -26.51
CA LEU A 158 18.06 -14.91 -27.36
C LEU A 158 17.51 -15.75 -28.53
N ASP A 159 18.37 -16.57 -29.13
CA ASP A 159 18.02 -17.45 -30.26
C ASP A 159 17.61 -18.87 -29.79
N THR A 160 17.28 -19.04 -28.50
CA THR A 160 16.75 -20.28 -27.94
C THR A 160 15.22 -20.19 -27.79
N PRO A 161 14.44 -21.25 -28.10
CA PRO A 161 13.00 -21.27 -27.88
C PRO A 161 12.60 -20.95 -26.42
N VAL A 162 11.59 -20.10 -26.24
CA VAL A 162 11.16 -19.62 -24.92
C VAL A 162 10.66 -20.73 -24.01
N LYS A 163 10.19 -21.87 -24.53
CA LYS A 163 9.89 -23.06 -23.70
C LYS A 163 11.07 -23.59 -22.89
N ARG A 164 12.31 -23.23 -23.26
CA ARG A 164 13.54 -23.60 -22.52
C ARG A 164 13.99 -22.52 -21.54
N TYR A 165 13.30 -21.38 -21.48
CA TYR A 165 13.62 -20.31 -20.54
C TYR A 165 13.15 -20.71 -19.14
N SER A 166 13.87 -20.25 -18.12
CA SER A 166 13.30 -20.25 -16.77
C SER A 166 12.11 -19.28 -16.72
N SER A 167 11.20 -19.48 -15.76
CA SER A 167 10.08 -18.56 -15.53
C SER A 167 10.56 -17.10 -15.37
N GLY A 168 11.68 -16.88 -14.66
CA GLY A 168 12.29 -15.57 -14.50
C GLY A 168 12.83 -14.96 -15.79
N MET A 169 13.42 -15.74 -16.70
CA MET A 169 13.87 -15.23 -18.01
C MET A 169 12.69 -14.79 -18.86
N THR A 170 11.62 -15.60 -18.89
CA THR A 170 10.39 -15.29 -19.64
C THR A 170 9.78 -13.98 -19.15
N VAL A 171 9.64 -13.80 -17.83
CA VAL A 171 9.07 -12.55 -17.30
C VAL A 171 9.99 -11.36 -17.53
N ARG A 172 11.30 -11.51 -17.31
CA ARG A 172 12.27 -10.42 -17.56
C ARG A 172 12.22 -9.96 -19.02
N LEU A 173 12.14 -10.89 -19.98
CA LEU A 173 12.04 -10.55 -21.40
C LEU A 173 10.71 -9.84 -21.72
N GLY A 174 9.58 -10.36 -21.23
CA GLY A 174 8.28 -9.71 -21.43
C GLY A 174 8.26 -8.29 -20.86
N PHE A 175 8.82 -8.10 -19.67
CA PHE A 175 8.92 -6.79 -19.04
C PHE A 175 9.87 -5.88 -19.80
N ALA A 176 11.00 -6.40 -20.28
CA ALA A 176 11.97 -5.62 -21.04
C ALA A 176 11.36 -5.04 -22.32
N VAL A 177 10.58 -5.84 -23.06
CA VAL A 177 9.82 -5.36 -24.23
C VAL A 177 8.89 -4.22 -23.81
N ALA A 178 8.10 -4.46 -22.77
CA ALA A 178 7.09 -3.51 -22.32
C ALA A 178 7.68 -2.20 -21.77
N ALA A 179 8.83 -2.27 -21.09
CA ALA A 179 9.56 -1.13 -20.56
C ALA A 179 10.23 -0.26 -21.65
N HIS A 180 10.38 -0.79 -22.87
CA HIS A 180 10.89 -0.06 -24.02
C HIS A 180 9.79 0.51 -24.92
N LEU A 181 8.52 0.28 -24.58
CA LEU A 181 7.40 0.91 -25.25
C LEU A 181 7.51 2.44 -25.19
N ASP A 182 7.13 3.08 -26.29
CA ASP A 182 7.13 4.53 -26.45
C ASP A 182 5.70 5.07 -26.68
N PRO A 183 4.75 4.85 -25.74
CA PRO A 183 3.39 5.34 -25.86
C PRO A 183 3.28 6.78 -25.34
N GLU A 184 2.21 7.46 -25.74
CA GLU A 184 1.81 8.75 -25.17
C GLU A 184 1.17 8.59 -23.77
N ILE A 185 0.50 7.45 -23.53
CA ILE A 185 -0.14 7.08 -22.26
C ILE A 185 0.33 5.68 -21.83
N LEU A 186 0.95 5.58 -20.65
CA LEU A 186 1.38 4.31 -20.06
C LEU A 186 0.56 3.99 -18.82
N ILE A 187 -0.03 2.80 -18.79
CA ILE A 187 -0.71 2.25 -17.62
C ILE A 187 0.19 1.19 -16.98
N VAL A 188 0.52 1.39 -15.71
CA VAL A 188 1.36 0.49 -14.93
C VAL A 188 0.53 -0.09 -13.80
N ASP A 189 0.33 -1.41 -13.82
CA ASP A 189 -0.25 -2.14 -12.70
C ASP A 189 0.86 -2.77 -11.86
N GLU A 190 0.51 -3.17 -10.64
CA GLU A 190 1.31 -3.66 -9.51
C GLU A 190 2.35 -4.77 -9.81
N VAL A 191 2.41 -5.23 -11.05
CA VAL A 191 3.33 -6.24 -11.62
C VAL A 191 4.81 -5.80 -11.59
N LEU A 192 5.13 -4.59 -11.13
CA LEU A 192 6.51 -4.14 -10.92
C LEU A 192 7.30 -5.00 -9.90
N ALA A 193 6.62 -5.88 -9.15
CA ALA A 193 7.23 -6.80 -8.19
C ALA A 193 7.78 -8.10 -8.79
N VAL A 194 7.79 -8.28 -10.13
CA VAL A 194 8.32 -9.51 -10.73
C VAL A 194 9.81 -9.41 -11.09
N GLY A 195 10.58 -10.42 -10.72
CA GLY A 195 12.03 -10.50 -10.92
C GLY A 195 12.81 -10.47 -9.61
N ASP A 196 14.15 -10.51 -9.72
CA ASP A 196 15.04 -10.28 -8.58
C ASP A 196 15.11 -8.79 -8.20
N ALA A 197 15.68 -8.50 -7.02
CA ALA A 197 15.76 -7.13 -6.50
C ALA A 197 16.55 -6.17 -7.41
N GLU A 198 17.54 -6.68 -8.14
CA GLU A 198 18.33 -5.89 -9.08
C GLU A 198 17.48 -5.49 -10.29
N PHE A 199 16.74 -6.45 -10.86
CA PHE A 199 15.81 -6.20 -11.96
C PHE A 199 14.68 -5.24 -11.55
N GLN A 200 14.09 -5.40 -10.37
CA GLN A 200 13.08 -4.47 -9.85
C GLN A 200 13.62 -3.04 -9.77
N LYS A 201 14.86 -2.85 -9.30
CA LYS A 201 15.49 -1.53 -9.24
C LYS A 201 15.69 -0.93 -10.64
N ARG A 202 16.08 -1.74 -11.64
CA ARG A 202 16.15 -1.32 -13.05
C ARG A 202 14.77 -0.90 -13.57
N CYS A 203 13.71 -1.64 -13.21
CA CYS A 203 12.34 -1.35 -13.61
C CYS A 203 11.84 -0.01 -13.05
N ILE A 204 12.01 0.22 -11.74
CA ILE A 204 11.60 1.47 -11.09
C ILE A 204 12.32 2.67 -11.72
N LYS A 205 13.64 2.56 -11.94
CA LYS A 205 14.41 3.62 -12.59
C LYS A 205 13.92 3.91 -14.01
N LYS A 206 13.61 2.88 -14.79
CA LYS A 206 13.08 3.05 -16.15
C LYS A 206 11.70 3.73 -16.12
N MET A 207 10.84 3.36 -15.18
CA MET A 207 9.52 3.98 -14.99
C MET A 207 9.62 5.46 -14.58
N GLN A 208 10.57 5.81 -13.71
CA GLN A 208 10.87 7.21 -13.38
C GLN A 208 11.28 8.02 -14.61
N ASN A 209 12.22 7.50 -15.40
CA ASN A 209 12.64 8.15 -16.64
C ASN A 209 11.48 8.35 -17.63
N VAL A 210 10.53 7.40 -17.68
CA VAL A 210 9.33 7.50 -18.52
C VAL A 210 8.42 8.62 -18.02
N ALA A 211 8.18 8.71 -16.72
CA ALA A 211 7.40 9.80 -16.12
C ALA A 211 8.05 11.18 -16.36
N GLU A 212 9.39 11.27 -16.29
CA GLU A 212 10.14 12.50 -16.54
C GLU A 212 10.20 12.89 -18.03
N SER A 213 9.95 11.95 -18.95
CA SER A 213 10.01 12.19 -20.40
C SER A 213 8.78 12.93 -20.98
N GLY A 214 7.90 13.45 -20.13
CA GLY A 214 6.69 14.18 -20.56
C GLY A 214 5.55 13.27 -21.03
N LYS A 215 5.62 11.97 -20.73
CA LYS A 215 4.54 11.00 -21.02
C LYS A 215 3.52 10.98 -19.89
N THR A 216 2.27 10.70 -20.25
CA THR A 216 1.23 10.50 -19.22
C THR A 216 1.36 9.10 -18.65
N VAL A 217 1.41 8.98 -17.32
CA VAL A 217 1.54 7.68 -16.65
C VAL A 217 0.46 7.50 -15.61
N LEU A 218 -0.26 6.38 -15.68
CA LEU A 218 -1.19 5.94 -14.64
C LEU A 218 -0.55 4.80 -13.85
N PHE A 219 -0.20 5.06 -12.59
CA PHE A 219 0.35 4.07 -11.68
C PHE A 219 -0.72 3.51 -10.76
N VAL A 220 -0.86 2.19 -10.73
CA VAL A 220 -1.77 1.51 -9.81
C VAL A 220 -0.95 0.65 -8.87
N SER A 221 -1.03 0.94 -7.59
CA SER A 221 -0.28 0.21 -6.57
C SER A 221 -0.95 0.33 -5.22
N HIS A 222 -0.88 -0.73 -4.41
CA HIS A 222 -1.11 -0.66 -2.97
C HIS A 222 0.13 -0.17 -2.19
N ASN A 223 1.29 -0.03 -2.84
CA ASN A 223 2.50 0.49 -2.22
C ASN A 223 2.48 2.02 -2.19
N MET A 224 2.08 2.58 -1.04
CA MET A 224 1.95 4.02 -0.86
C MET A 224 3.28 4.77 -0.97
N ALA A 225 4.42 4.14 -0.61
CA ALA A 225 5.73 4.75 -0.76
C ALA A 225 6.12 4.90 -2.24
N ALA A 226 5.78 3.91 -3.08
CA ALA A 226 5.98 4.01 -4.52
C ALA A 226 5.11 5.11 -5.14
N ILE A 227 3.82 5.19 -4.76
CA ILE A 227 2.91 6.24 -5.23
C ILE A 227 3.43 7.63 -4.83
N ARG A 228 3.83 7.82 -3.57
CA ARG A 228 4.44 9.07 -3.08
C ARG A 228 5.68 9.49 -3.86
N ASN A 229 6.55 8.54 -4.20
CA ASN A 229 7.81 8.84 -4.87
C ASN A 229 7.65 9.07 -6.39
N LEU A 230 6.60 8.52 -7.01
CA LEU A 230 6.44 8.49 -8.47
C LEU A 230 5.36 9.45 -8.98
N CYS A 231 4.39 9.84 -8.14
CA CYS A 231 3.20 10.58 -8.55
C CYS A 231 3.05 11.87 -7.74
N SER A 232 2.90 13.00 -8.42
CA SER A 232 2.56 14.28 -7.79
C SER A 232 1.05 14.42 -7.53
N HIS A 233 0.24 13.69 -8.29
CA HIS A 233 -1.22 13.68 -8.23
C HIS A 233 -1.75 12.26 -8.06
N SER A 234 -2.87 12.09 -7.38
CA SER A 234 -3.47 10.77 -7.13
C SER A 234 -5.00 10.80 -7.09
N ILE A 235 -5.60 9.64 -7.31
CA ILE A 235 -7.03 9.38 -7.27
C ILE A 235 -7.28 8.22 -6.31
N LEU A 236 -8.21 8.43 -5.37
CA LEU A 236 -8.67 7.41 -4.44
C LEU A 236 -10.02 6.84 -4.91
N LEU A 237 -10.01 5.55 -5.23
CA LEU A 237 -11.21 4.77 -5.48
C LEU A 237 -11.63 4.00 -4.23
N GLN A 238 -12.93 4.01 -3.95
CA GLN A 238 -13.56 3.21 -2.91
C GLN A 238 -14.90 2.69 -3.41
N ASN A 239 -15.12 1.38 -3.29
CA ASN A 239 -16.37 0.72 -3.65
C ASN A 239 -16.90 1.11 -5.05
N GLY A 240 -15.99 1.28 -6.02
CA GLY A 240 -16.32 1.63 -7.40
C GLY A 240 -16.56 3.12 -7.66
N ARG A 241 -16.40 3.99 -6.65
CA ARG A 241 -16.58 5.45 -6.76
C ARG A 241 -15.27 6.18 -6.53
N LEU A 242 -15.15 7.36 -7.12
CA LEU A 242 -14.06 8.29 -6.85
C LEU A 242 -14.38 9.08 -5.57
N VAL A 243 -13.51 8.98 -4.57
CA VAL A 243 -13.69 9.61 -3.25
C VAL A 243 -12.79 10.83 -3.08
N ALA A 244 -11.58 10.78 -3.62
CA ALA A 244 -10.66 11.92 -3.62
C ALA A 244 -9.84 11.95 -4.90
N ASN A 245 -9.51 13.16 -5.35
CA ASN A 245 -8.70 13.43 -6.53
C ASN A 245 -7.92 14.73 -6.25
N GLY A 246 -6.60 14.70 -6.33
CA GLY A 246 -5.77 15.83 -5.92
C GLY A 246 -4.31 15.47 -5.69
N ALA A 247 -3.57 16.39 -5.06
CA ALA A 247 -2.17 16.18 -4.70
C ALA A 247 -1.99 14.86 -3.91
N THR A 248 -0.96 14.09 -4.26
CA THR A 248 -0.74 12.74 -3.72
C THR A 248 -0.77 12.69 -2.19
N GLU A 249 -0.09 13.60 -1.49
CA GLU A 249 -0.08 13.60 -0.02
C GLU A 249 -1.47 13.81 0.60
N TYR A 250 -2.31 14.65 0.00
CA TYR A 250 -3.68 14.86 0.47
C TYR A 250 -4.52 13.58 0.32
N VAL A 251 -4.42 12.93 -0.84
CA VAL A 251 -5.17 11.72 -1.18
C VAL A 251 -4.70 10.51 -0.36
N LEU A 252 -3.39 10.41 -0.12
CA LEU A 252 -2.81 9.42 0.80
C LEU A 252 -3.31 9.61 2.24
N GLY A 253 -3.38 10.86 2.71
CA GLY A 253 -3.95 11.18 4.02
C GLY A 253 -5.39 10.68 4.18
N GLN A 254 -6.24 10.91 3.17
CA GLN A 254 -7.62 10.42 3.12
C GLN A 254 -7.70 8.88 3.08
N TYR A 255 -6.83 8.22 2.32
CA TYR A 255 -6.80 6.76 2.27
C TYR A 255 -6.41 6.14 3.62
N LEU A 256 -5.40 6.71 4.28
CA LEU A 256 -4.92 6.23 5.57
C LEU A 256 -5.92 6.51 6.71
N SER A 257 -6.65 7.63 6.66
CA SER A 257 -7.72 7.91 7.62
C SER A 257 -8.92 6.97 7.46
N GLN A 258 -9.25 6.53 6.24
CA GLN A 258 -10.34 5.56 6.00
C GLN A 258 -10.01 4.12 6.44
N GLY A 259 -8.73 3.76 6.51
CA GLY A 259 -8.28 2.53 7.16
C GLY A 259 -8.35 2.59 8.69
N SER A 260 -8.49 3.79 9.23
CA SER A 260 -8.64 4.07 10.67
C SER A 260 -10.13 4.05 11.03
N GLN A 261 -10.79 2.90 10.85
CA GLN A 261 -12.14 2.67 11.33
C GLN A 261 -12.13 2.83 12.86
N GLN A 262 -12.72 3.93 13.37
CA GLN A 262 -12.75 4.36 14.76
C GLN A 262 -11.35 4.52 15.39
N GLN A 263 -11.01 5.74 15.84
CA GLN A 263 -9.85 5.94 16.70
C GLN A 263 -10.13 5.20 18.04
N GLU A 264 -9.86 3.90 18.08
CA GLU A 264 -9.83 3.12 19.31
C GLU A 264 -8.66 3.68 20.13
N ILE A 265 -8.99 4.62 21.02
CA ILE A 265 -8.11 5.09 22.11
C ILE A 265 -8.25 4.23 23.35
N HIS A 266 -9.13 3.22 23.30
CA HIS A 266 -9.39 2.28 24.37
C HIS A 266 -9.73 0.94 23.75
N TRP A 267 -9.01 -0.09 24.16
CA TRP A 267 -9.25 -1.47 23.77
C TRP A 267 -9.35 -2.33 25.03
N ARG A 268 -10.24 -3.33 24.99
CA ARG A 268 -10.41 -4.31 26.07
C ARG A 268 -10.59 -5.70 25.46
N ALA A 269 -9.83 -6.66 25.98
CA ALA A 269 -9.91 -8.06 25.56
C ALA A 269 -11.28 -8.66 25.90
N LYS A 270 -11.74 -9.62 25.09
CA LYS A 270 -12.84 -10.52 25.48
C LYS A 270 -12.26 -11.65 26.34
N ASP A 271 -13.04 -12.18 27.27
CA ASP A 271 -12.56 -13.21 28.22
C ASP A 271 -12.01 -14.48 27.53
N SER A 272 -12.45 -14.77 26.30
CA SER A 272 -11.94 -15.87 25.46
C SER A 272 -10.49 -15.68 24.99
N ASP A 273 -10.05 -14.44 24.82
CA ASP A 273 -8.79 -14.10 24.14
C ASP A 273 -7.57 -14.23 25.07
N CYS A 274 -7.82 -14.38 26.39
CA CYS A 274 -6.79 -14.44 27.43
C CYS A 274 -6.64 -15.84 28.04
N ALA A 275 -7.37 -16.84 27.55
CA ALA A 275 -7.35 -18.19 28.11
C ALA A 275 -6.06 -18.95 27.73
N GLY A 276 -5.26 -19.33 28.73
CA GLY A 276 -4.07 -20.18 28.57
C GLY A 276 -2.77 -19.46 28.19
N ALA A 277 -2.76 -18.12 28.12
CA ALA A 277 -1.54 -17.35 27.88
C ALA A 277 -0.74 -17.11 29.17
N ASP A 278 0.58 -17.29 29.10
CA ASP A 278 1.53 -17.01 30.19
C ASP A 278 1.55 -15.51 30.57
N ALA A 279 1.26 -14.63 29.61
CA ALA A 279 0.99 -13.22 29.82
C ALA A 279 -0.01 -12.71 28.77
N ALA A 280 -0.98 -11.88 29.17
CA ALA A 280 -2.03 -11.36 28.30
C ALA A 280 -2.34 -9.89 28.61
N VAL A 281 -2.49 -9.08 27.58
CA VAL A 281 -3.00 -7.70 27.70
C VAL A 281 -4.52 -7.76 27.80
N LEU A 282 -5.07 -7.31 28.92
CA LEU A 282 -6.53 -7.28 29.17
C LEU A 282 -7.16 -5.97 28.69
N GLU A 283 -6.42 -4.88 28.77
CA GLU A 283 -6.91 -3.53 28.48
C GLU A 283 -5.75 -2.61 28.10
N MET A 284 -5.98 -1.73 27.13
CA MET A 284 -5.04 -0.72 26.72
C MET A 284 -5.77 0.60 26.49
N ARG A 285 -5.18 1.72 26.90
CA ARG A 285 -5.75 3.06 26.69
C ARG A 285 -4.69 4.13 26.39
N ILE A 286 -5.10 5.12 25.60
CA ILE A 286 -4.41 6.40 25.41
C ILE A 286 -5.16 7.47 26.22
N GLY A 287 -4.42 8.27 27.00
CA GLY A 287 -4.96 9.30 27.89
C GLY A 287 -4.89 8.91 29.37
N THR A 288 -5.50 9.72 30.24
CA THR A 288 -5.56 9.49 31.69
C THR A 288 -6.86 8.76 32.07
N LYS A 289 -7.03 8.41 33.36
CA LYS A 289 -8.28 7.80 33.84
C LYS A 289 -9.48 8.75 33.64
N ASN A 290 -9.24 10.06 33.70
CA ASN A 290 -10.27 11.09 33.70
C ASN A 290 -10.44 11.76 32.33
N GLU A 291 -9.44 11.67 31.45
CA GLU A 291 -9.46 12.36 30.16
C GLU A 291 -8.89 11.45 29.06
N ARG A 292 -9.75 11.12 28.09
CA ARG A 292 -9.41 10.30 26.93
C ARG A 292 -9.48 11.19 25.71
N ARG A 293 -8.32 11.45 25.10
CA ARG A 293 -8.20 12.19 23.86
C ARG A 293 -7.38 11.40 22.86
N SER A 294 -7.77 11.48 21.60
CA SER A 294 -7.07 10.92 20.45
C SER A 294 -6.18 11.95 19.74
N GLU A 295 -6.31 13.23 20.12
CA GLU A 295 -5.55 14.34 19.55
C GLU A 295 -4.67 14.95 20.64
N TYR A 296 -3.39 15.12 20.31
CA TYR A 296 -2.38 15.69 21.19
C TYR A 296 -1.62 16.78 20.45
N PHE A 297 -1.11 17.75 21.18
CA PHE A 297 -0.13 18.67 20.64
C PHE A 297 1.28 18.13 20.82
N SER A 298 2.19 18.46 19.90
CA SER A 298 3.58 17.99 19.92
C SER A 298 4.31 18.36 21.21
N GLY A 299 3.91 19.45 21.89
CA GLY A 299 4.48 19.90 23.14
C GLY A 299 3.96 19.19 24.40
N GLU A 300 3.02 18.26 24.25
CA GLU A 300 2.40 17.54 25.36
C GLU A 300 2.94 16.10 25.45
N SER A 301 2.98 15.54 26.66
CA SER A 301 3.18 14.10 26.81
C SER A 301 1.90 13.34 26.49
N ILE A 302 2.05 12.10 26.03
CA ILE A 302 0.94 11.26 25.60
C ILE A 302 0.85 10.07 26.56
N PRO A 303 -0.09 10.08 27.51
CA PRO A 303 -0.19 9.03 28.50
C PRO A 303 -0.69 7.72 27.89
N LEU A 304 -0.09 6.62 28.29
CA LEU A 304 -0.44 5.26 27.91
C LEU A 304 -0.65 4.42 29.17
N ALA A 305 -1.65 3.55 29.15
CA ALA A 305 -1.83 2.59 30.24
C ALA A 305 -2.29 1.23 29.74
N PHE A 306 -1.80 0.20 30.42
CA PHE A 306 -1.97 -1.20 30.06
C PHE A 306 -2.33 -1.99 31.30
N ARG A 307 -3.42 -2.78 31.23
CA ARG A 307 -3.74 -3.77 32.24
C ARG A 307 -3.31 -5.13 31.70
N VAL A 308 -2.36 -5.78 32.37
CA VAL A 308 -1.74 -7.03 31.92
C VAL A 308 -1.91 -8.10 32.99
N LYS A 309 -2.35 -9.29 32.59
CA LYS A 309 -2.38 -10.48 33.44
C LYS A 309 -1.15 -11.32 33.18
N ILE A 310 -0.44 -11.67 34.23
CA ILE A 310 0.79 -12.46 34.19
C ILE A 310 0.54 -13.74 34.98
N SER A 311 0.70 -14.87 34.30
CA SER A 311 0.43 -16.21 34.83
C SER A 311 1.69 -17.08 34.92
N ALA A 312 2.80 -16.65 34.29
CA ALA A 312 4.11 -17.28 34.39
C ALA A 312 5.08 -16.51 35.32
N GLU A 313 6.15 -17.17 35.76
CA GLU A 313 7.18 -16.57 36.61
C GLU A 313 7.89 -15.38 35.93
N SER A 314 8.30 -14.41 36.75
CA SER A 314 8.85 -13.11 36.36
C SER A 314 10.00 -13.15 35.37
N ASN A 315 10.85 -14.17 35.43
CA ASN A 315 12.08 -14.26 34.65
C ASN A 315 11.85 -14.69 33.20
N GLN A 316 10.59 -14.94 32.81
CA GLN A 316 10.23 -15.40 31.47
C GLN A 316 9.33 -14.43 30.72
N VAL A 317 8.92 -13.30 31.33
CA VAL A 317 7.97 -12.34 30.77
C VAL A 317 8.60 -10.96 30.67
N ASP A 318 8.60 -10.36 29.49
CA ASP A 318 8.96 -8.97 29.28
C ASP A 318 7.83 -8.22 28.55
N PHE A 319 7.67 -6.94 28.87
CA PHE A 319 6.56 -6.12 28.39
C PHE A 319 7.09 -4.78 27.88
N GLY A 320 6.50 -4.31 26.78
CA GLY A 320 6.88 -3.05 26.17
C GLY A 320 5.81 -2.48 25.26
N VAL A 321 6.20 -1.45 24.53
CA VAL A 321 5.36 -0.73 23.57
C VAL A 321 6.12 -0.57 22.25
N GLU A 322 5.40 -0.71 21.14
CA GLU A 322 5.88 -0.37 19.82
C GLU A 322 5.09 0.82 19.28
N LEU A 323 5.80 1.85 18.81
CA LEU A 323 5.20 2.99 18.14
C LEU A 323 5.51 2.94 16.65
N ARG A 324 4.47 3.09 15.82
CA ARG A 324 4.57 3.15 14.36
C ARG A 324 3.98 4.44 13.81
N ASP A 325 4.50 4.86 12.67
CA ASP A 325 3.86 5.90 11.87
C ASP A 325 2.68 5.34 11.05
N MET A 326 1.99 6.23 10.34
CA MET A 326 0.90 5.88 9.43
C MET A 326 1.33 5.00 8.23
N HIS A 327 2.63 4.89 7.97
CA HIS A 327 3.19 4.06 6.90
C HIS A 327 3.58 2.65 7.40
N GLY A 328 3.36 2.37 8.69
CA GLY A 328 3.71 1.09 9.33
C GLY A 328 5.19 0.99 9.71
N SER A 329 5.97 2.05 9.51
CA SER A 329 7.38 2.10 9.91
C SER A 329 7.47 2.17 11.43
N VAL A 330 8.30 1.33 12.03
CA VAL A 330 8.56 1.35 13.47
C VAL A 330 9.43 2.55 13.81
N LEU A 331 8.95 3.42 14.70
CA LEU A 331 9.68 4.58 15.19
C LEU A 331 10.60 4.19 16.35
N PHE A 332 10.04 3.51 17.34
CA PHE A 332 10.79 2.95 18.44
C PHE A 332 10.03 1.79 19.08
N ARG A 333 10.77 1.01 19.86
CA ARG A 333 10.26 0.06 20.85
C ARG A 333 10.83 0.44 22.21
N SER A 334 10.04 0.33 23.25
CA SER A 334 10.52 0.51 24.62
C SER A 334 9.97 -0.59 25.52
N TYR A 335 10.80 -1.08 26.43
CA TYR A 335 10.51 -2.19 27.32
C TYR A 335 10.65 -1.75 28.78
N LEU A 336 9.93 -2.43 29.69
CA LEU A 336 9.99 -2.15 31.14
C LEU A 336 11.43 -2.22 31.67
N ASN A 337 12.26 -3.07 31.07
CA ASN A 337 13.62 -3.35 31.51
C ASN A 337 14.70 -2.50 30.82
N ASP A 338 14.35 -1.52 29.96
CA ASP A 338 15.33 -0.73 29.19
C ASP A 338 16.26 0.11 30.10
N ALA A 339 15.70 0.73 31.15
CA ALA A 339 16.45 1.63 32.02
C ALA A 339 17.14 0.90 33.17
N ALA A 340 16.47 -0.09 33.76
CA ALA A 340 16.93 -0.88 34.88
C ALA A 340 16.07 -2.15 34.99
N PRO A 341 16.53 -3.22 35.67
CA PRO A 341 15.71 -4.39 35.94
C PRO A 341 14.40 -4.03 36.64
N PHE A 342 13.27 -4.38 36.04
CA PHE A 342 11.93 -4.11 36.54
C PHE A 342 11.30 -5.42 37.04
N PRO A 343 10.97 -5.54 38.33
CA PRO A 343 10.41 -6.77 38.87
C PRO A 343 8.98 -6.99 38.36
N VAL A 344 8.79 -8.10 37.65
CA VAL A 344 7.48 -8.58 37.22
C VAL A 344 6.98 -9.61 38.25
N SER A 345 5.69 -9.71 38.52
CA SER A 345 5.14 -10.73 39.43
C SER A 345 3.86 -11.35 38.88
N ILE A 346 3.55 -12.57 39.32
CA ILE A 346 2.30 -13.24 38.93
C ILE A 346 1.12 -12.43 39.48
N GLY A 347 0.12 -12.16 38.64
CA GLY A 347 -1.03 -11.35 39.01
C GLY A 347 -1.53 -10.47 37.87
N THR A 348 -2.52 -9.62 38.18
CA THR A 348 -2.98 -8.59 37.25
C THR A 348 -2.40 -7.25 37.66
N HIS A 349 -1.65 -6.64 36.76
CA HIS A 349 -0.94 -5.39 36.99
C HIS A 349 -1.42 -4.31 36.03
N VAL A 350 -1.29 -3.06 36.46
CA VAL A 350 -1.52 -1.89 35.61
C VAL A 350 -0.19 -1.17 35.45
N TYR A 351 0.28 -1.07 34.21
CA TYR A 351 1.47 -0.33 33.83
C TYR A 351 1.05 0.98 33.18
N GLU A 352 1.62 2.09 33.63
CA GLU A 352 1.39 3.42 33.08
C GLU A 352 2.73 4.01 32.62
N THR A 353 2.74 4.62 31.46
CA THR A 353 3.92 5.28 30.86
C THR A 353 3.45 6.45 30.00
N GLU A 354 4.36 7.26 29.49
CA GLU A 354 4.04 8.34 28.58
C GLU A 354 5.03 8.43 27.43
N ILE A 355 4.54 8.82 26.25
CA ILE A 355 5.41 9.26 25.17
C ILE A 355 5.86 10.68 25.52
N PRO A 356 7.18 10.95 25.59
CA PRO A 356 7.68 12.27 25.97
C PRO A 356 7.20 13.38 25.05
N ALA A 357 6.92 14.54 25.65
CA ALA A 357 6.66 15.77 24.92
C ALA A 357 7.82 16.09 23.96
N ASN A 358 7.49 16.78 22.87
CA ASN A 358 8.40 17.21 21.82
C ASN A 358 9.12 16.10 21.07
N LEU A 359 8.74 14.82 21.22
CA LEU A 359 9.36 13.72 20.48
C LEU A 359 8.79 13.59 19.06
N LEU A 360 7.47 13.63 18.95
CA LEU A 360 6.75 13.31 17.71
C LEU A 360 6.52 14.55 16.84
N ASN A 361 6.50 14.33 15.52
CA ASN A 361 6.14 15.35 14.53
C ASN A 361 4.61 15.42 14.38
N ALA A 362 4.09 16.36 13.58
CA ALA A 362 2.68 16.29 13.20
C ALA A 362 2.41 15.04 12.35
N GLY A 363 1.37 14.30 12.69
CA GLY A 363 1.00 13.08 11.98
C GLY A 363 0.06 12.15 12.76
N SER A 364 -0.26 11.02 12.15
CA SER A 364 -1.02 9.93 12.78
C SER A 364 -0.08 8.81 13.19
N TYR A 365 -0.29 8.29 14.40
CA TYR A 365 0.56 7.28 15.01
C TYR A 365 -0.28 6.10 15.50
N ARG A 366 0.38 4.94 15.57
CA ARG A 366 -0.18 3.68 16.07
C ARG A 366 0.69 3.18 17.20
N VAL A 367 0.06 2.77 18.29
CA VAL A 367 0.76 2.18 19.44
C VAL A 367 0.19 0.79 19.71
N SER A 368 1.09 -0.19 19.86
CA SER A 368 0.75 -1.59 20.11
C SER A 368 1.57 -2.10 21.30
N PRO A 369 0.99 -2.94 22.19
CA PRO A 369 1.74 -3.56 23.27
C PRO A 369 2.61 -4.69 22.71
N LEU A 370 3.78 -4.86 23.32
CA LEU A 370 4.68 -5.98 23.07
C LEU A 370 4.72 -6.86 24.31
N VAL A 371 4.47 -8.15 24.14
CA VAL A 371 4.58 -9.16 25.21
C VAL A 371 5.53 -10.26 24.74
N TYR A 372 6.58 -10.48 25.53
CA TYR A 372 7.58 -11.49 25.29
C TYR A 372 7.45 -12.56 26.35
N VAL A 373 7.25 -13.81 25.94
CA VAL A 373 7.23 -14.96 26.85
C VAL A 373 8.24 -16.00 26.38
N ARG A 374 9.16 -16.43 27.23
CA ARG A 374 10.15 -17.50 26.92
C ARG A 374 10.91 -17.25 25.60
N ARG A 375 11.25 -15.99 25.31
CA ARG A 375 11.91 -15.53 24.06
C ARG A 375 11.10 -15.73 22.77
N ARG A 376 9.79 -16.00 22.85
CA ARG A 376 8.88 -15.86 21.71
C ARG A 376 8.19 -14.50 21.77
N VAL A 377 8.17 -13.82 20.63
CA VAL A 377 7.50 -12.55 20.45
C VAL A 377 6.08 -12.85 19.98
N ALA A 378 5.06 -12.42 20.72
CA ALA A 378 3.75 -12.23 20.10
C ALA A 378 3.92 -11.09 19.10
N SER A 379 3.82 -11.38 17.80
CA SER A 379 4.11 -10.37 16.78
C SER A 379 3.16 -9.18 16.96
N ALA A 380 3.65 -7.96 16.75
CA ALA A 380 2.81 -6.76 16.87
C ALA A 380 1.60 -6.77 15.92
N GLU A 381 1.63 -7.59 14.86
CA GLU A 381 0.51 -7.78 13.92
C GLU A 381 -0.66 -8.56 14.53
N GLU A 382 -0.43 -9.34 15.58
CA GLU A 382 -1.45 -10.09 16.32
C GLU A 382 -1.97 -9.34 17.56
N MET A 383 -1.33 -8.22 17.91
CA MET A 383 -1.62 -7.44 19.13
C MET A 383 -2.58 -6.27 18.84
N PRO A 384 -3.43 -5.90 19.81
CA PRO A 384 -4.33 -4.76 19.66
C PRO A 384 -3.54 -3.47 19.43
N THR A 385 -4.08 -2.59 18.60
CA THR A 385 -3.40 -1.35 18.20
C THR A 385 -4.31 -0.16 18.44
N LEU A 386 -3.82 0.84 19.18
CA LEU A 386 -4.54 2.09 19.40
C LEU A 386 -4.00 3.20 18.49
N HIS A 387 -4.86 4.17 18.18
CA HIS A 387 -4.59 5.23 17.21
C HIS A 387 -4.70 6.61 17.85
N PHE A 388 -3.75 7.49 17.55
CA PHE A 388 -3.80 8.90 17.94
C PHE A 388 -3.14 9.81 16.90
N GLN A 389 -3.44 11.10 16.98
CA GLN A 389 -2.91 12.15 16.13
C GLN A 389 -2.15 13.17 16.94
N VAL A 390 -1.08 13.70 16.34
CA VAL A 390 -0.28 14.80 16.88
C VAL A 390 -0.37 15.98 15.95
N SER A 391 -0.69 17.15 16.50
CA SER A 391 -0.64 18.45 15.83
C SER A 391 0.54 19.25 16.36
N LEU A 392 1.22 20.03 15.50
CA LEU A 392 2.34 20.85 15.95
C LEU A 392 1.85 22.03 16.81
N GLN A 393 2.47 22.22 17.97
CA GLN A 393 2.31 23.41 18.79
C GLN A 393 3.70 23.85 19.25
N TYR A 394 4.24 24.91 18.62
CA TYR A 394 5.50 25.51 19.03
C TYR A 394 5.27 26.93 19.52
N PRO A 395 5.80 27.30 20.71
CA PRO A 395 5.81 28.70 21.13
C PRO A 395 6.76 29.48 20.20
N ASN A 396 6.22 30.48 19.50
CA ASN A 396 6.91 31.36 18.55
C ASN A 396 7.51 30.69 17.30
N ARG A 397 6.81 30.70 16.15
CA ARG A 397 7.41 30.99 14.82
C ARG A 397 6.43 30.89 13.63
N GLU A 398 6.47 31.94 12.81
CA GLU A 398 5.89 32.05 11.45
C GLU A 398 6.49 31.07 10.42
N ARG A 399 7.62 30.41 10.75
CA ARG A 399 8.49 29.68 9.83
C ARG A 399 8.10 28.22 9.58
N TRP A 400 7.33 27.60 10.47
CA TRP A 400 6.90 26.20 10.36
C TRP A 400 5.38 26.12 10.38
N GLN A 401 4.77 26.41 9.23
CA GLN A 401 3.33 26.23 9.00
C GLN A 401 2.97 24.77 8.62
N ARG A 402 3.95 23.87 8.53
CA ARG A 402 3.84 22.45 8.16
C ARG A 402 4.74 21.58 9.05
N SER A 403 4.62 20.25 8.94
CA SER A 403 5.50 19.27 9.61
C SER A 403 6.99 19.55 9.33
N ARG A 404 7.86 19.28 10.32
CA ARG A 404 9.32 19.33 10.09
C ARG A 404 9.74 18.23 9.13
N MET A 405 10.85 18.39 8.43
CA MET A 405 11.42 17.27 7.67
C MET A 405 11.88 16.17 8.64
N GLY A 406 11.42 14.94 8.42
CA GLY A 406 11.71 13.77 9.26
C GLY A 406 10.48 13.18 9.96
N THR A 407 10.61 11.93 10.44
CA THR A 407 9.50 11.18 11.05
C THR A 407 9.25 11.54 12.52
N ILE A 408 10.30 11.97 13.23
CA ILE A 408 10.26 12.50 14.60
C ILE A 408 10.75 13.95 14.60
N ALA A 409 10.38 14.72 15.63
CA ALA A 409 10.69 16.15 15.72
C ALA A 409 11.19 16.58 17.13
N PRO A 410 12.25 15.93 17.67
CA PRO A 410 12.81 16.28 18.97
C PRO A 410 13.15 17.76 19.08
N VAL A 411 12.81 18.36 20.22
CA VAL A 411 13.33 19.68 20.60
C VAL A 411 14.63 19.47 21.37
N LEU A 412 15.73 19.90 20.77
CA LEU A 412 17.05 19.81 21.37
C LEU A 412 17.38 21.09 22.14
N THR A 413 17.95 20.94 23.33
CA THR A 413 18.51 22.04 24.11
C THR A 413 19.87 22.42 23.55
N TRP A 414 20.06 23.68 23.21
CA TRP A 414 21.33 24.22 22.73
C TRP A 414 21.94 25.10 23.81
N ASN A 415 23.14 24.73 24.27
CA ASN A 415 23.92 25.55 25.19
C ASN A 415 24.98 26.31 24.40
N GLN A 416 25.08 27.62 24.60
CA GLN A 416 26.13 28.45 24.02
C GLN A 416 27.11 28.84 25.13
N SER A 417 28.36 28.42 25.02
CA SER A 417 29.47 29.03 25.75
C SER A 417 30.12 30.11 24.89
N SER A 418 30.44 31.26 25.47
CA SER A 418 31.25 32.29 24.82
C SER A 418 32.72 31.88 24.95
N ASP A 419 33.34 31.50 23.85
CA ASP A 419 34.74 31.12 23.84
C ASP A 419 35.62 32.33 23.52
N SER A 420 36.42 32.78 24.49
CA SER A 420 37.45 33.81 24.29
C SER A 420 38.86 33.25 24.16
N SER A 421 39.02 31.92 24.08
CA SER A 421 40.33 31.26 23.98
C SER A 421 40.21 29.97 23.17
N GLN A 422 40.97 29.85 22.08
CA GLN A 422 40.95 28.75 21.09
C GLN A 422 41.13 27.28 21.61
N ASP A 423 41.02 27.02 22.91
CA ASP A 423 41.29 25.72 23.54
C ASP A 423 40.03 24.95 24.01
N SER A 424 38.81 25.47 23.85
CA SER A 424 37.59 24.86 24.42
C SER A 424 37.12 23.54 23.76
N PHE A 425 37.75 23.10 22.66
CA PHE A 425 37.41 21.85 21.94
C PHE A 425 38.39 20.69 22.17
N LYS A 426 39.37 20.82 23.06
CA LYS A 426 40.26 19.70 23.39
C LYS A 426 39.51 18.67 24.23
N TYR A 427 39.22 17.52 23.62
CA TYR A 427 38.77 16.31 24.32
C TYR A 427 39.79 15.96 25.42
N GLU A 428 39.34 15.85 26.67
CA GLU A 428 40.09 15.11 27.70
C GLU A 428 40.25 13.68 27.18
N GLN A 429 41.49 13.30 26.85
CA GLN A 429 41.84 11.89 26.66
C GLN A 429 41.76 11.24 28.04
N VAL A 430 40.75 10.37 28.22
CA VAL A 430 40.66 9.44 29.37
C VAL A 430 41.44 8.18 29.05
#